data_AF-A0A7X6NIY5-F1
#
_entry.id   AF-A0A7X6NIY5-F1
#
_cell.length_a   1.000
_cell.length_b   1.000
_cell.length_c   1.000
_cell.angle_alpha   90.00
_cell.angle_beta   90.00
_cell.angle_gamma   90.00
#
_symmetry.space_group_name_H-M   'P 1'
#
loop_
_entity.id
_entity.type
_entity.pdbx_description
1 polymer ?
#
loop_
_entity_poly.entity_id
_entity_poly.type
_entity_poly.pdbx_seq_one_letter_code
_entity_poly.pdbx_strand_id
1 'polypeptide(L)'
;MYKAMYKVDKAQITKLLIDLVNIESPYFEEDKIIEFIYRWFKQNNIDSFIHEYHEAKVTGFKGKNIVVNLEGNKCGPVICLNGHLDTVK
;
A
#
# COMPACT_ATOMS: atom_id res chain seq x y z
N MET A 1 -4.23 4.49 33.69
CA MET A 1 -4.47 4.32 32.23
C MET A 1 -3.20 3.76 31.61
N TYR A 2 -3.21 2.50 31.17
CA TYR A 2 -2.07 1.93 30.46
C TYR A 2 -2.02 2.53 29.05
N LYS A 3 -0.94 3.24 28.74
CA LYS A 3 -0.62 3.66 27.37
C LYS A 3 -0.37 2.37 26.58
N ALA A 4 -1.27 2.01 25.67
CA ALA A 4 -1.00 0.90 24.76
C ALA A 4 0.27 1.23 23.99
N MET A 5 1.33 0.46 24.24
CA MET A 5 2.59 0.61 23.51
C MET A 5 2.37 -0.08 22.17
N TYR A 6 2.01 0.72 21.15
CA TYR A 6 1.97 0.26 19.77
C TYR A 6 3.37 -0.18 19.39
N LYS A 7 3.60 -1.50 19.37
CA LYS A 7 4.87 -2.09 19.01
C LYS A 7 4.79 -2.57 17.58
N VAL A 8 5.73 -2.10 16.80
CA VAL A 8 6.01 -2.61 15.47
C VAL A 8 6.66 -3.99 15.63
N ASP A 9 5.95 -5.05 15.25
CA ASP A 9 6.41 -6.44 15.43
C ASP A 9 7.39 -6.83 14.31
N LYS A 10 8.62 -7.17 14.70
CA LYS A 10 9.69 -7.52 13.75
C LYS A 10 9.33 -8.74 12.91
N ALA A 11 8.74 -9.77 13.50
CA ALA A 11 8.43 -11.00 12.78
C ALA A 11 7.33 -10.77 11.74
N GLN A 12 6.30 -9.99 12.08
CA GLN A 12 5.24 -9.61 11.15
C GLN A 12 5.79 -8.79 9.98
N ILE A 13 6.65 -7.81 10.24
CA ILE A 13 7.28 -7.02 9.17
C ILE A 13 8.17 -7.87 8.30
N THR A 14 9.05 -8.68 8.90
CA THR A 14 9.96 -9.53 8.13
C THR A 14 9.18 -10.49 7.23
N LYS A 15 8.07 -11.05 7.72
CA LYS A 15 7.19 -11.88 6.89
C LYS A 15 6.60 -11.11 5.71
N LEU A 16 6.00 -9.94 5.95
CA LEU A 16 5.45 -9.11 4.89
C LEU A 16 6.51 -8.71 3.86
N LEU A 17 7.71 -8.33 4.30
CA LEU A 17 8.80 -7.99 3.40
C LEU A 17 9.23 -9.18 2.53
N ILE A 18 9.32 -10.39 3.09
CA ILE A 18 9.63 -11.60 2.32
C ILE A 18 8.54 -11.85 1.28
N ASP A 19 7.26 -11.74 1.66
CA ASP A 19 6.14 -11.93 0.73
C ASP A 19 6.19 -10.91 -0.42
N LEU A 20 6.55 -9.65 -0.14
CA LEU A 20 6.69 -8.60 -1.15
C LEU A 20 7.87 -8.81 -2.10
N VAL A 21 9.04 -9.17 -1.56
CA VAL A 21 10.26 -9.39 -2.37
C VAL A 21 10.09 -10.57 -3.34
N ASN A 22 9.23 -11.53 -3.03
CA ASN A 22 8.92 -12.65 -3.91
C ASN A 22 7.97 -12.30 -5.07
N ILE A 23 7.48 -11.06 -5.14
CA ILE A 23 6.60 -10.58 -6.19
C ILE A 23 7.36 -9.58 -7.07
N GLU A 24 7.67 -9.98 -8.30
CA GLU A 24 8.18 -9.04 -9.29
C GLU A 24 7.16 -7.93 -9.53
N SER A 25 7.62 -6.69 -9.46
CA SER A 25 6.80 -5.49 -9.68
C SER A 25 7.59 -4.43 -10.46
N PRO A 26 8.18 -4.78 -11.62
CA PRO A 26 8.92 -3.79 -12.35
C PRO A 26 8.01 -2.66 -12.82
N TYR A 27 8.59 -1.48 -13.03
CA TYR A 27 7.88 -0.31 -13.53
C TYR A 27 6.99 -0.67 -14.72
N PHE A 28 5.72 -0.27 -14.65
CA PHE A 28 4.62 -0.55 -15.58
C PHE A 28 4.00 -1.96 -15.54
N GLU A 29 4.42 -2.84 -14.62
CA GLU A 29 3.93 -4.21 -14.50
C GLU A 29 3.50 -4.56 -13.05
N GLU A 30 2.90 -3.59 -12.34
CA GLU A 30 2.64 -3.67 -10.90
C GLU A 30 1.38 -4.46 -10.51
N ASP A 31 0.63 -5.01 -11.48
CA ASP A 31 -0.69 -5.61 -11.23
C ASP A 31 -0.68 -6.70 -10.13
N LYS A 32 0.37 -7.54 -10.10
CA LYS A 32 0.48 -8.62 -9.11
C LYS A 32 0.70 -8.11 -7.69
N ILE A 33 1.58 -7.13 -7.51
CA ILE A 33 1.86 -6.58 -6.17
C ILE A 33 0.67 -5.75 -5.68
N ILE A 34 -0.03 -5.06 -6.58
CA ILE A 34 -1.25 -4.34 -6.28
C ILE A 34 -2.33 -5.31 -5.78
N GLU A 35 -2.56 -6.41 -6.49
CA GLU A 35 -3.52 -7.42 -6.03
C GLU A 35 -3.15 -8.01 -4.66
N PHE A 36 -1.85 -8.30 -4.45
CA PHE A 36 -1.36 -8.81 -3.17
C PHE A 36 -1.62 -7.83 -2.01
N ILE A 37 -1.22 -6.57 -2.14
CA ILE A 37 -1.40 -5.55 -1.10
C ILE A 37 -2.89 -5.28 -0.84
N TYR A 38 -3.71 -5.25 -1.90
CA TYR A 38 -5.15 -5.05 -1.75
C TYR A 38 -5.77 -6.15 -0.88
N ARG A 39 -5.45 -7.42 -1.17
CA ARG A 39 -5.88 -8.57 -0.37
C ARG A 39 -5.32 -8.51 1.06
N TRP A 40 -4.04 -8.12 1.21
CA TRP A 40 -3.41 -8.00 2.52
C TRP A 40 -4.15 -6.99 3.41
N PHE A 41 -4.53 -5.83 2.89
CA PHE A 41 -5.33 -4.85 3.64
C PHE A 41 -6.69 -5.43 4.05
N LYS A 42 -7.42 -6.07 3.13
CA LYS A 42 -8.73 -6.66 3.44
C LYS A 42 -8.65 -7.77 4.48
N GLN A 43 -7.62 -8.62 4.42
CA GLN A 43 -7.37 -9.67 5.43
C GLN A 43 -7.03 -9.11 6.82
N ASN A 44 -6.51 -7.89 6.89
CA ASN A 44 -6.24 -7.17 8.13
C ASN A 44 -7.35 -6.18 8.51
N ASN A 45 -8.53 -6.31 7.90
CA ASN A 45 -9.71 -5.47 8.17
C ASN A 45 -9.46 -3.96 7.93
N ILE A 46 -8.58 -3.63 6.99
CA ILE A 46 -8.32 -2.26 6.55
C ILE A 46 -9.05 -2.03 5.22
N ASP A 47 -9.88 -1.00 5.18
CA ASP A 47 -10.65 -0.68 3.98
C ASP A 47 -9.80 0.07 2.95
N SER A 48 -9.28 -0.68 1.97
CA SER A 48 -8.53 -0.17 0.83
C SER A 48 -9.38 -0.14 -0.44
N PHE A 49 -9.02 0.74 -1.37
CA PHE A 49 -9.56 0.80 -2.72
C PHE A 49 -8.46 1.00 -3.77
N ILE A 50 -8.73 0.56 -5.00
CA ILE A 50 -7.84 0.77 -6.15
C ILE A 50 -8.17 2.11 -6.79
N HIS A 51 -7.14 2.93 -7.01
CA HIS A 51 -7.21 4.18 -7.73
C HIS A 51 -6.44 4.06 -9.04
N GLU A 52 -7.18 3.99 -10.16
CA GLU A 52 -6.59 3.97 -11.50
C GLU A 52 -6.16 5.38 -11.92
N TYR A 53 -4.98 5.49 -12.54
CA TYR A 53 -4.47 6.76 -13.08
C TYR A 53 -3.93 6.57 -14.50
N HIS A 54 -3.78 7.68 -15.22
CA HIS A 54 -3.23 7.71 -16.57
C HIS A 54 -2.16 8.80 -16.68
N GLU A 55 -0.91 8.40 -16.90
CA GLU A 55 0.20 9.30 -17.21
C GLU A 55 0.19 9.59 -18.71
N ALA A 56 -0.54 10.63 -19.10
CA ALA A 56 -0.77 10.92 -20.51
C ALA A 56 0.35 11.73 -21.19
N LYS A 57 1.31 12.30 -20.42
CA LYS A 57 2.21 13.33 -20.95
C LYS A 57 3.47 12.75 -21.60
N VAL A 58 3.99 11.63 -21.10
CA VAL A 58 5.27 11.09 -21.54
C VAL A 58 5.14 9.64 -22.02
N THR A 59 4.39 8.83 -21.29
CA THR A 59 4.40 7.37 -21.44
C THR A 59 3.08 6.81 -21.96
N GLY A 60 1.96 7.51 -21.71
CA GLY A 60 0.61 6.99 -21.95
C GLY A 60 0.23 5.85 -21.01
N PHE A 61 1.01 5.63 -19.94
CA PHE A 61 0.84 4.50 -19.06
C PHE A 61 -0.42 4.63 -18.20
N LYS A 62 -1.13 3.51 -18.04
CA LYS A 62 -2.29 3.40 -17.13
C LYS A 62 -1.90 2.53 -15.96
N GLY A 63 -1.76 3.15 -14.80
CA GLY A 63 -1.33 2.49 -13.58
C GLY A 63 -2.43 2.41 -12.54
N LYS A 64 -2.12 1.71 -11.45
CA LYS A 64 -3.01 1.51 -10.31
C LYS A 64 -2.26 1.83 -9.02
N ASN A 65 -2.90 2.59 -8.16
CA ASN A 65 -2.49 2.79 -6.77
C ASN A 65 -3.47 2.10 -5.85
N ILE A 66 -3.02 1.80 -4.63
CA ILE A 66 -3.91 1.39 -3.54
C ILE A 66 -3.94 2.51 -2.52
N VAL A 67 -5.15 2.90 -2.16
CA VAL A 67 -5.39 3.98 -1.21
C VAL A 67 -6.17 3.42 -0.02
N VAL A 68 -5.79 3.89 1.16
CA VAL A 68 -6.48 3.61 2.42
C VAL A 68 -6.81 4.95 3.06
N ASN A 69 -8.07 5.12 3.44
CA ASN A 69 -8.53 6.27 4.20
C ASN A 69 -8.87 5.81 5.62
N LEU A 70 -8.23 6.44 6.61
CA LEU A 70 -8.52 6.20 8.03
C LEU A 70 -9.15 7.46 8.61
N GLU A 71 -10.43 7.38 8.94
CA GLU A 71 -11.17 8.52 9.50
C GLU A 71 -10.95 8.61 11.01
N GLY A 72 -10.60 9.81 11.47
CA GLY A 72 -10.55 10.13 12.89
C GLY A 72 -11.93 10.48 13.44
N ASN A 73 -12.11 10.40 14.75
CA ASN A 73 -13.39 10.72 15.40
C ASN A 73 -13.63 12.24 15.58
N LYS A 74 -12.74 13.09 15.08
CA LYS A 74 -12.79 14.55 15.23
C LYS A 74 -12.24 15.22 13.98
N CYS A 75 -12.71 16.43 13.70
CA CYS A 75 -12.12 17.28 12.67
C CYS A 75 -10.64 17.56 12.99
N GLY A 76 -9.78 17.48 11.98
CA GLY A 76 -8.35 17.67 12.11
C GLY A 76 -7.63 17.71 10.76
N PRO A 77 -6.30 17.91 10.76
CA PRO A 77 -5.51 17.88 9.53
C PRO A 77 -5.46 16.47 8.94
N VAL A 78 -5.31 16.40 7.61
CA VAL A 78 -5.06 15.13 6.89
C VAL A 78 -3.56 14.84 6.91
N ILE A 79 -3.20 13.60 7.26
CA ILE A 79 -1.81 13.11 7.18
C ILE A 79 -1.75 12.09 6.05
N CYS A 80 -0.87 12.33 5.07
CA CYS A 80 -0.63 11.41 3.97
C CYS A 80 0.68 10.65 4.20
N LEU A 81 0.62 9.32 4.20
CA LEU A 81 1.77 8.42 4.20
C LEU A 81 1.71 7.60 2.91
N ASN A 82 2.84 7.48 2.21
CA ASN A 82 2.92 6.72 0.96
C ASN A 82 4.20 5.89 0.87
N GLY A 83 4.23 4.98 -0.11
CA GLY A 83 5.37 4.18 -0.48
C GLY A 83 5.16 3.62 -1.88
N HIS A 84 6.23 3.58 -2.68
CA HIS A 84 6.21 2.99 -4.01
C HIS A 84 6.21 1.46 -3.92
N LEU A 85 5.43 0.81 -4.79
CA LEU A 85 5.34 -0.65 -4.89
C LEU A 85 6.06 -1.19 -6.13
N ASP A 86 6.40 -0.31 -7.06
CA ASP A 86 7.21 -0.61 -8.24
C ASP A 86 8.69 -0.77 -7.88
N THR A 87 9.36 -1.57 -8.70
CA THR A 87 10.79 -1.81 -8.69
C THR A 87 11.39 -1.42 -10.04
N VAL A 88 12.69 -1.19 -10.06
CA VAL A 88 13.44 -1.01 -11.31
C VAL A 88 13.88 -2.37 -11.85
N LYS A 89 13.98 -2.48 -13.19
CA LYS A 89 14.66 -3.59 -13.86
C LYS A 89 16.15 -3.28 -14.02
#